data_AF-A0A147I973-F1
#
_entry.id   AF-A0A147I973-F1
#
_cell.length_a   1.000
_cell.length_b   1.000
_cell.length_c   1.000
_cell.angle_alpha   90.00
_cell.angle_beta   90.00
_cell.angle_gamma   90.00
#
_symmetry.space_group_name_H-M   'P 1'
#
loop_
_entity.id
_entity.type
_entity.pdbx_description
1 polymer ?
#
loop_
_entity_poly.entity_id
_entity_poly.type
_entity_poly.pdbx_seq_one_letter_code
_entity_poly.pdbx_strand_id
1 'polypeptide(L)'
;MTITLTDKRRVTLAGFRVVENHGLSAGQCGVSIDRQRLMTLGVDDTDAYSCDALVAAGILPPDGQRQRIGLIYDASSPNAHFRTAVVLREEGGRWRVDPGYAGKFDDTPAGRSIPALRRALK
;
A
#
# COMPACT_ATOMS: atom_id res chain seq x y z
N MET A 1 -9.73 6.69 -6.75
CA MET A 1 -9.66 7.49 -5.51
C MET A 1 -8.80 8.72 -5.77
N THR A 2 -9.11 9.88 -5.17
CA THR A 2 -8.28 11.09 -5.32
C THR A 2 -7.79 11.54 -3.95
N ILE A 3 -6.50 11.85 -3.84
CA ILE A 3 -5.86 12.33 -2.61
C ILE A 3 -5.25 13.70 -2.88
N THR A 4 -5.42 14.61 -1.93
CA THR A 4 -4.69 15.88 -1.91
C THR A 4 -3.47 15.74 -1.00
N LEU A 5 -2.28 15.95 -1.56
CA LEU A 5 -0.99 15.91 -0.88
C LEU A 5 -0.80 17.13 0.05
N THR A 6 0.24 17.14 0.88
CA THR A 6 0.49 18.26 1.81
C THR A 6 0.87 19.55 1.08
N ASP A 7 1.45 19.44 -0.13
CA ASP A 7 1.77 20.54 -1.05
C ASP A 7 0.55 21.04 -1.86
N LYS A 8 -0.66 20.55 -1.55
CA LYS A 8 -1.95 20.80 -2.24
C LYS A 8 -2.07 20.19 -3.64
N ARG A 9 -1.05 19.47 -4.12
CA ARG A 9 -1.12 18.73 -5.38
C ARG A 9 -2.12 17.58 -5.23
N ARG A 10 -2.89 17.31 -6.29
CA ARG A 10 -3.87 16.22 -6.31
C ARG A 10 -3.30 15.05 -7.08
N VAL A 11 -3.40 13.86 -6.51
CA VAL A 11 -3.02 12.60 -7.15
C VAL A 11 -4.22 11.69 -7.24
N THR A 12 -4.38 11.03 -8.38
CA THR A 12 -5.42 10.02 -8.59
C THR A 12 -4.81 8.65 -8.44
N LEU A 13 -5.40 7.85 -7.56
CA LEU A 13 -5.05 6.46 -7.32
C LEU A 13 -6.10 5.55 -7.92
N ALA A 14 -5.64 4.60 -8.73
CA ALA A 14 -6.43 3.49 -9.21
C ALA A 14 -5.74 2.18 -8.81
N GLY A 15 -6.37 1.40 -7.93
CA GLY A 15 -5.91 0.05 -7.63
C GLY A 15 -6.10 -0.86 -8.84
N PHE A 16 -5.17 -1.79 -9.04
CA PHE A 16 -5.31 -2.87 -10.01
C PHE A 16 -4.85 -4.18 -9.38
N ARG A 17 -5.45 -5.28 -9.81
CA ARG A 17 -5.08 -6.64 -9.43
C ARG A 17 -4.51 -7.35 -10.64
N VAL A 18 -3.41 -8.07 -10.44
CA VAL A 18 -2.82 -8.98 -11.43
C VAL A 18 -3.09 -10.39 -10.97
N VAL A 19 -3.75 -11.19 -11.81
CA VAL A 19 -3.99 -12.60 -11.55
C VAL A 19 -2.90 -13.39 -12.27
N GLU A 20 -1.76 -13.58 -11.60
CA GLU A 20 -0.68 -14.45 -12.06
C GLU A 20 -0.57 -15.65 -11.12
N ASN A 21 -0.59 -16.86 -11.69
CA ASN A 21 -0.51 -18.12 -10.95
C ASN A 21 0.95 -18.57 -10.82
N HIS A 22 1.79 -17.79 -10.13
CA HIS A 22 3.12 -18.24 -9.73
C HIS A 22 3.06 -18.85 -8.33
N GLY A 23 2.54 -20.10 -8.25
CA GLY A 23 2.67 -20.96 -7.07
C GLY A 23 2.15 -20.38 -5.74
N LEU A 24 0.92 -20.76 -5.37
CA LEU A 24 0.28 -20.62 -4.05
C LEU A 24 -0.44 -19.29 -3.71
N SER A 25 -0.14 -18.15 -4.32
CA SER A 25 -0.79 -16.86 -3.99
C SER A 25 -1.82 -16.41 -5.04
N ALA A 26 -3.04 -16.10 -4.60
CA ALA A 26 -4.13 -15.64 -5.45
C ALA A 26 -4.00 -14.12 -5.72
N GLY A 27 -3.12 -13.75 -6.63
CA GLY A 27 -3.10 -12.43 -7.24
C GLY A 27 -2.33 -11.33 -6.49
N GLN A 28 -1.64 -10.53 -7.27
CA GLN A 28 -0.81 -9.41 -6.85
C GLN A 28 -1.63 -8.11 -6.94
N CYS A 29 -1.30 -7.11 -6.14
CA CYS A 29 -1.92 -5.79 -6.24
C CYS A 29 -0.92 -4.69 -6.49
N GLY A 30 -1.41 -3.66 -7.17
CA GLY A 30 -0.71 -2.41 -7.34
C GLY A 30 -1.65 -1.22 -7.35
N VAL A 31 -1.06 -0.04 -7.36
CA VAL A 31 -1.75 1.22 -7.60
C VAL A 31 -1.11 1.97 -8.75
N SER A 32 -1.94 2.67 -9.52
CA SER A 32 -1.49 3.65 -10.49
C SER A 32 -1.57 5.04 -9.87
N ILE A 33 -0.46 5.79 -9.88
CA ILE A 33 -0.36 7.17 -9.40
C ILE A 33 0.34 8.00 -10.48
N ASP A 34 -0.29 9.06 -11.00
CA ASP A 34 0.31 9.97 -12.00
C ASP A 34 1.01 9.27 -13.19
N ARG A 35 0.33 8.26 -13.76
CA ARG A 35 0.81 7.35 -14.84
C ARG A 35 1.89 6.34 -14.44
N GLN A 36 2.36 6.37 -13.20
CA GLN A 36 3.23 5.35 -12.66
C GLN A 36 2.39 4.17 -12.14
N ARG A 37 2.64 2.96 -12.65
CA ARG A 37 2.15 1.72 -12.04
C ARG A 37 3.13 1.24 -10.99
N LEU A 38 2.65 0.98 -9.78
CA LEU A 38 3.40 0.45 -8.66
C LEU A 38 2.81 -0.88 -8.24
N MET A 39 3.61 -1.93 -8.25
CA MET A 39 3.28 -3.16 -7.55
C MET A 39 3.52 -2.94 -6.05
N THR A 40 2.59 -3.39 -5.21
CA THR A 40 2.58 -3.06 -3.78
C THR A 40 2.48 -4.26 -2.86
N LEU A 41 1.90 -5.37 -3.32
CA LEU A 41 1.75 -6.60 -2.53
C LEU A 41 1.75 -7.82 -3.46
N GLY A 42 2.46 -8.87 -3.06
CA GLY A 42 2.59 -10.12 -3.80
C GLY A 42 3.59 -10.06 -4.96
N VAL A 43 4.65 -9.25 -4.86
CA VAL A 43 5.52 -8.93 -6.02
C VAL A 43 6.69 -9.91 -6.17
N ASP A 44 7.19 -10.44 -5.05
CA ASP A 44 8.34 -11.32 -5.01
C ASP A 44 7.93 -12.75 -4.63
N ASP A 45 8.69 -13.75 -5.07
CA ASP A 45 8.46 -15.17 -4.72
C ASP A 45 8.55 -15.42 -3.19
N THR A 46 9.19 -14.51 -2.46
CA THR A 46 9.31 -14.53 -1.01
C THR A 46 8.16 -13.83 -0.29
N ASP A 47 7.29 -13.13 -1.03
CA ASP A 47 6.18 -12.37 -0.45
C ASP A 47 5.09 -13.36 -0.01
N ALA A 48 4.87 -13.44 1.31
CA ALA A 48 4.02 -14.48 1.91
C ALA A 48 2.51 -14.23 1.71
N TYR A 49 2.15 -13.13 1.03
CA TYR A 49 0.81 -12.57 1.01
C TYR A 49 0.31 -12.39 -0.42
N SER A 50 -0.97 -12.72 -0.62
CA SER A 50 -1.75 -12.36 -1.80
C SER A 50 -2.61 -11.16 -1.47
N CYS A 51 -2.93 -10.37 -2.49
CA CYS A 51 -3.88 -9.28 -2.35
C CYS A 51 -5.28 -9.71 -2.80
N ASP A 52 -6.25 -9.52 -1.91
CA ASP A 52 -7.65 -9.75 -2.23
C ASP A 52 -8.28 -8.46 -2.79
N ALA A 53 -8.06 -7.32 -2.12
CA ALA A 53 -8.59 -6.01 -2.55
C ALA A 53 -7.88 -4.81 -1.91
N LEU A 54 -7.83 -3.68 -2.65
CA LEU A 54 -7.54 -2.35 -2.08
C LEU A 54 -8.78 -1.78 -1.41
N VAL A 55 -8.73 -1.56 -0.10
CA VAL A 55 -9.87 -1.13 0.72
C VAL A 55 -9.90 0.39 0.91
N ALA A 56 -8.74 0.99 1.16
CA ALA A 56 -8.64 2.43 1.41
C ALA A 56 -7.29 3.00 0.98
N ALA A 57 -7.27 4.30 0.67
CA ALA A 57 -6.04 5.04 0.44
C ALA A 57 -6.14 6.44 1.04
N GLY A 58 -5.02 7.00 1.51
CA GLY A 58 -5.01 8.36 2.04
C GLY A 58 -3.62 8.87 2.38
N ILE A 59 -3.46 10.20 2.46
CA ILE A 59 -2.18 10.84 2.79
C ILE A 59 -1.75 10.51 4.22
N LEU A 60 -0.45 10.32 4.46
CA LEU A 60 0.16 10.11 5.77
C LEU A 60 1.02 11.32 6.18
N PRO A 61 1.43 11.45 7.45
CA PRO A 61 2.43 12.46 7.81
C PRO A 61 3.67 12.31 6.91
N PRO A 62 4.31 13.40 6.46
CA PRO A 62 5.54 13.28 5.68
C PRO A 62 6.67 12.63 6.49
N ASP A 63 7.68 12.10 5.81
CA ASP A 63 8.95 11.68 6.42
C ASP A 63 10.05 12.64 5.94
N GLY A 64 10.43 13.59 6.81
CA GLY A 64 11.24 14.75 6.41
C GLY A 64 10.55 15.53 5.29
N GLN A 65 11.20 15.64 4.12
CA GLN A 65 10.65 16.29 2.93
C GLN A 65 9.87 15.34 2.01
N ARG A 66 9.75 14.05 2.35
CA ARG A 66 9.14 13.04 1.49
C ARG A 66 7.65 12.91 1.80
N GLN A 67 6.82 13.04 0.77
CA GLN A 67 5.38 12.79 0.88
C GLN A 67 5.13 11.30 1.09
N ARG A 68 4.12 10.96 1.89
CA ARG A 68 3.71 9.57 2.12
C ARG A 68 2.22 9.37 1.84
N ILE A 69 1.89 8.24 1.23
CA ILE A 69 0.52 7.77 1.02
C ILE A 69 0.38 6.39 1.67
N GLY A 70 -0.67 6.19 2.43
CA GLY A 70 -1.03 4.90 2.99
C GLY A 70 -2.06 4.22 2.10
N LEU A 71 -1.90 2.92 1.93
CA LEU A 71 -2.84 2.01 1.29
C LEU A 71 -3.25 0.96 2.32
N ILE A 72 -4.54 0.64 2.38
CA ILE A 72 -5.05 -0.45 3.20
C ILE A 72 -5.55 -1.54 2.26
N TYR A 73 -5.02 -2.75 2.44
CA TYR A 73 -5.40 -3.93 1.67
C TYR A 73 -6.07 -4.96 2.58
N ASP A 74 -7.09 -5.63 2.04
CA ASP A 74 -7.45 -6.98 2.48
C ASP A 74 -6.48 -7.94 1.77
N ALA A 75 -5.82 -8.79 2.56
CA ALA A 75 -4.79 -9.70 2.11
C ALA A 75 -5.04 -11.11 2.67
N SER A 76 -4.50 -12.10 1.97
CA SER A 76 -4.55 -13.51 2.37
C SER A 76 -3.15 -14.11 2.38
N SER A 77 -2.85 -14.90 3.39
CA SER A 77 -1.73 -15.83 3.41
C SER A 77 -2.28 -17.26 3.35
N PRO A 78 -1.45 -18.29 3.12
CA PRO A 78 -1.93 -19.67 3.00
C PRO A 78 -2.83 -20.15 4.17
N ASN A 79 -2.72 -19.52 5.35
CA ASN A 79 -3.43 -19.94 6.56
C ASN A 79 -4.33 -18.85 7.18
N ALA A 80 -4.43 -17.64 6.60
CA ALA A 80 -5.17 -16.54 7.22
C ALA A 80 -5.63 -15.47 6.21
N HIS A 81 -6.71 -14.76 6.58
CA HIS A 81 -7.10 -13.50 5.96
C HIS A 81 -6.93 -12.39 6.97
N PHE A 82 -6.37 -11.26 6.54
CA PHE A 82 -6.10 -10.14 7.43
C PHE A 82 -6.05 -8.81 6.66
N ARG A 83 -6.00 -7.72 7.40
CA ARG A 83 -5.74 -6.39 6.84
C ARG A 83 -4.30 -6.00 7.03
N THR A 84 -3.72 -5.39 6.00
CA THR A 84 -2.38 -4.81 6.08
C THR A 84 -2.37 -3.40 5.50
N ALA A 85 -1.35 -2.64 5.91
CA ALA A 85 -1.08 -1.32 5.41
C ALA A 85 0.23 -1.30 4.62
N VAL A 86 0.19 -0.74 3.42
CA VAL A 86 1.37 -0.41 2.63
C VAL A 86 1.60 1.09 2.71
N VAL A 87 2.83 1.49 3.00
CA VAL A 87 3.27 2.89 2.97
C VAL A 87 3.99 3.13 1.66
N LEU A 88 3.50 4.08 0.88
CA LEU A 88 4.21 4.63 -0.27
C LEU A 88 4.91 5.92 0.13
N ARG A 89 6.10 6.14 -0.41
CA ARG A 89 6.89 7.36 -0.25
C ARG A 89 7.28 7.95 -1.60
N GLU A 90 7.32 9.27 -1.69
CA GLU A 90 7.82 9.98 -2.87
C GLU A 90 9.34 10.17 -2.76
N GLU A 91 10.07 9.68 -3.76
CA GLU A 91 11.53 9.77 -3.88
C GLU A 91 11.90 10.27 -5.29
N GLY A 92 12.43 11.49 -5.37
CA GLY A 92 12.88 12.07 -6.64
C GLY A 92 11.77 12.19 -7.69
N GLY A 93 10.54 12.52 -7.26
CA GLY A 93 9.37 12.63 -8.13
C GLY A 93 8.75 11.29 -8.57
N ARG A 94 9.17 10.17 -7.97
CA ARG A 94 8.57 8.84 -8.20
C ARG A 94 8.05 8.27 -6.90
N TRP A 95 6.94 7.56 -6.95
CA TRP A 95 6.43 6.83 -5.80
C TRP A 95 7.16 5.49 -5.65
N ARG A 96 7.35 5.02 -4.43
CA ARG A 96 7.89 3.68 -4.13
C ARG A 96 7.23 3.13 -2.86
N VAL A 97 7.15 1.81 -2.76
CA VAL A 97 6.84 1.14 -1.49
C VAL A 97 7.99 1.45 -0.52
N ASP A 98 7.64 1.82 0.71
CA ASP A 98 8.61 2.07 1.76
C ASP A 98 8.99 0.74 2.44
N PRO A 99 10.21 0.21 2.20
CA PRO A 99 10.60 -1.10 2.71
C PRO A 99 10.68 -1.14 4.24
N GLY A 100 10.83 0.02 4.91
CA GLY A 100 10.88 0.10 6.37
C GLY A 100 9.56 -0.23 7.08
N TYR A 101 8.45 -0.34 6.32
CA TYR A 101 7.11 -0.63 6.83
C TYR A 101 6.49 -1.90 6.25
N ALA A 102 7.20 -2.62 5.38
CA ALA A 102 6.72 -3.88 4.81
C ALA A 102 6.40 -4.89 5.94
N GLY A 103 5.19 -5.45 5.92
CA GLY A 103 4.69 -6.41 6.92
C GLY A 103 4.49 -5.86 8.34
N LYS A 104 4.90 -4.62 8.64
CA LYS A 104 4.87 -4.07 10.02
C LYS A 104 3.46 -3.92 10.58
N PHE A 105 2.46 -3.83 9.71
CA PHE A 105 1.08 -3.50 10.10
C PHE A 105 0.09 -4.65 9.91
N ASP A 106 0.57 -5.85 9.64
CA ASP A 106 -0.25 -7.04 9.39
C ASP A 106 -1.14 -7.36 10.61
N ASP A 107 -2.45 -7.35 10.38
CA ASP A 107 -3.54 -7.48 11.36
C ASP A 107 -3.44 -6.55 12.59
N THR A 108 -2.62 -5.51 12.51
CA THR A 108 -2.54 -4.51 13.57
C THR A 108 -3.70 -3.52 13.46
N PRO A 109 -4.05 -2.78 14.54
CA PRO A 109 -5.02 -1.69 14.45
C PRO A 109 -4.64 -0.64 13.39
N ALA A 110 -3.34 -0.40 13.16
CA ALA A 110 -2.86 0.53 12.14
C ALA A 110 -3.17 0.05 10.71
N GLY A 111 -3.11 -1.27 10.47
CA GLY A 111 -3.48 -1.90 9.21
C GLY A 111 -4.96 -1.81 8.85
N ARG A 112 -5.85 -1.39 9.76
CA ARG A 112 -7.30 -1.43 9.53
C ARG A 112 -7.89 -0.18 8.89
N SER A 113 -7.21 0.97 9.00
CA SER A 113 -7.72 2.25 8.45
C SER A 113 -6.63 3.31 8.32
N ILE A 114 -6.81 4.25 7.38
CA ILE A 114 -5.90 5.39 7.21
C ILE A 114 -5.76 6.24 8.49
N PRO A 115 -6.82 6.59 9.24
CA PRO A 115 -6.66 7.33 10.49
C PRO A 115 -5.85 6.59 11.57
N ALA A 116 -5.95 5.26 11.63
CA ALA A 116 -5.13 4.46 12.55
C ALA A 116 -3.67 4.43 12.09
N LEU A 117 -3.42 4.18 10.81
CA LEU A 117 -2.07 4.22 10.22
C LEU A 117 -1.39 5.58 10.42
N ARG A 118 -2.12 6.68 10.22
CA ARG A 118 -1.63 8.03 10.50
C ARG A 118 -1.16 8.21 11.94
N ARG A 119 -1.88 7.63 12.91
CA ARG A 119 -1.52 7.73 14.34
C ARG A 119 -0.29 6.90 14.67
N ALA A 120 -0.11 5.76 14.02
CA ALA A 120 1.05 4.88 14.22
C ALA A 120 2.36 5.41 13.60
N LEU A 121 2.28 6.39 12.70
CA LEU A 121 3.40 7.00 12.00
C LEU A 121 3.75 8.42 12.49
N LYS A 122 3.07 8.88 13.54
CA LYS A 122 3.41 10.09 14.29
C LYS A 122 4.39 9.74 15.40
#